data_AF-A0A1H8LWV3-F1
#
_entry.id   AF-A0A1H8LWV3-F1
#
_cell.length_a   1.000
_cell.length_b   1.000
_cell.length_c   1.000
_cell.angle_alpha   90.00
_cell.angle_beta   90.00
_cell.angle_gamma   90.00
#
_symmetry.space_group_name_H-M   'P 1'
#
loop_
_entity.id
_entity.type
_entity.pdbx_description
1 polymer ?
#
loop_
_entity_poly.entity_id
_entity_poly.type
_entity_poly.pdbx_seq_one_letter_code
_entity_poly.pdbx_strand_id
1 'polypeptide(L)'
;MLTITGELTDVVEVTRDLKVTGTVSAGANIAPGKHLVVVGAAIGRFVLEDDAYLTINGSFTGEIVDSDGLTTISGMAVVNPGNVPGELAIGVGSLVVTDDGRFRLNRDGTLSEVFDDGQTLSLDVNTTEVCDYDPDLGIFVSLNVDR
;
A
#
# COMPACT_ATOMS: atom_id res chain seq x y z
N MET A 1 -21.13 -5.65 9.87
CA MET A 1 -20.32 -4.52 9.37
C MET A 1 -21.11 -3.22 9.44
N LEU A 2 -20.60 -2.22 10.18
CA LEU A 2 -21.12 -0.85 10.21
C LEU A 2 -20.54 -0.07 9.00
N THR A 3 -21.30 0.87 8.43
CA THR A 3 -20.79 1.75 7.35
C THR A 3 -20.93 3.21 7.72
N ILE A 4 -19.86 3.98 7.53
CA ILE A 4 -19.80 5.42 7.72
C ILE A 4 -19.39 6.06 6.39
N THR A 5 -19.98 7.21 6.06
CA THR A 5 -19.58 8.03 4.90
C THR A 5 -19.20 9.41 5.39
N GLY A 6 -18.04 9.91 4.94
CA GLY A 6 -17.52 11.21 5.34
C GLY A 6 -16.11 11.13 5.91
N GLU A 7 -15.76 12.10 6.76
CA GLU A 7 -14.44 12.21 7.38
C GLU A 7 -14.52 11.89 8.88
N LEU A 8 -13.60 11.04 9.34
CA LEU A 8 -13.36 10.73 10.74
C LEU A 8 -12.03 11.38 11.15
N THR A 9 -12.13 12.47 11.91
CA THR A 9 -10.98 13.33 12.28
C THR A 9 -10.30 12.92 13.57
N ASP A 10 -10.97 12.14 14.41
CA ASP A 10 -10.42 11.58 15.64
C ASP A 10 -10.00 10.12 15.43
N VAL A 11 -9.18 9.60 16.34
CA VAL A 11 -8.77 8.19 16.33
C VAL A 11 -10.01 7.30 16.42
N VAL A 12 -10.10 6.34 15.52
CA VAL A 12 -11.25 5.44 15.41
C VAL A 12 -10.99 4.16 16.19
N GLU A 13 -11.85 3.85 17.17
CA GLU A 13 -11.85 2.59 17.91
C GLU A 13 -12.71 1.53 17.20
N VAL A 14 -12.08 0.58 16.51
CA VAL A 14 -12.76 -0.44 15.71
C VAL A 14 -12.99 -1.70 16.56
N THR A 15 -14.08 -1.68 17.33
CA THR A 15 -14.52 -2.81 18.18
C THR A 15 -15.45 -3.79 17.46
N ARG A 16 -15.87 -3.45 16.24
CA ARG A 16 -16.70 -4.24 15.33
C ARG A 16 -16.31 -3.92 13.90
N ASP A 17 -16.57 -4.81 12.95
CA ASP A 17 -16.24 -4.57 11.55
C ASP A 17 -16.84 -3.26 11.05
N LEU A 18 -15.99 -2.43 10.47
CA LEU A 18 -16.28 -1.06 10.07
C LEU A 18 -15.84 -0.84 8.62
N LYS A 19 -16.73 -0.26 7.82
CA LYS A 19 -16.41 0.31 6.52
C LYS A 19 -16.54 1.82 6.58
N VAL A 20 -15.52 2.52 6.13
CA VAL A 20 -15.52 3.97 5.93
C VAL A 20 -15.44 4.25 4.44
N THR A 21 -16.34 5.08 3.93
CA THR A 21 -16.25 5.63 2.57
C THR A 21 -15.98 7.13 2.69
N GLY A 22 -14.73 7.52 2.46
CA GLY A 22 -14.22 8.85 2.76
C GLY A 22 -12.85 8.76 3.45
N THR A 23 -12.64 9.57 4.49
CA THR A 23 -11.32 9.77 5.09
C THR A 23 -11.30 9.34 6.56
N VAL A 24 -10.25 8.64 6.96
CA VAL A 24 -9.85 8.45 8.35
C VAL A 24 -8.54 9.22 8.53
N SER A 25 -8.56 10.36 9.20
CA SER A 25 -7.43 11.31 9.20
C SER A 25 -6.51 11.27 10.41
N ALA A 26 -6.97 10.72 11.55
CA ALA A 26 -6.14 10.55 12.76
C ALA A 26 -5.67 9.10 12.99
N GLY A 27 -6.07 8.16 12.13
CA GLY A 27 -5.77 6.74 12.26
C GLY A 27 -6.84 5.95 13.01
N ALA A 28 -6.51 4.71 13.39
CA ALA A 28 -7.45 3.80 14.03
C ALA A 28 -6.74 2.75 14.91
N ASN A 29 -7.42 2.33 15.98
CA ASN A 29 -7.06 1.14 16.74
C ASN A 29 -8.06 0.04 16.38
N ILE A 30 -7.54 -1.08 15.88
CA ILE A 30 -8.34 -2.19 15.37
C ILE A 30 -8.20 -3.37 16.31
N ALA A 31 -9.28 -3.67 17.04
CA ALA A 31 -9.32 -4.74 18.02
C ALA A 31 -9.16 -6.13 17.37
N PRO A 32 -8.90 -7.19 18.17
CA PRO A 32 -8.54 -8.49 17.64
C PRO A 32 -9.65 -9.11 16.80
N GLY A 33 -9.27 -9.68 15.65
CA GLY A 33 -10.19 -10.26 14.69
C GLY A 33 -11.22 -9.28 14.11
N LYS A 34 -10.97 -7.95 14.16
CA LYS A 34 -11.84 -6.93 13.55
C LYS A 34 -11.29 -6.43 12.23
N HIS A 35 -12.22 -6.01 11.38
CA HIS A 35 -11.90 -5.50 10.05
C HIS A 35 -12.25 -4.03 9.92
N LEU A 36 -11.25 -3.21 9.57
CA LEU A 36 -11.45 -1.87 9.04
C LEU A 36 -11.27 -1.85 7.53
N VAL A 37 -12.29 -1.43 6.80
CA VAL A 37 -12.23 -1.15 5.36
C VAL A 37 -12.33 0.35 5.14
N VAL A 38 -11.31 0.96 4.56
CA VAL A 38 -11.32 2.35 4.12
C VAL A 38 -11.42 2.38 2.59
N VAL A 39 -12.45 3.03 2.08
CA VAL A 39 -12.61 3.37 0.66
C VAL A 39 -12.42 4.87 0.53
N GLY A 40 -11.19 5.30 0.21
CA GLY A 40 -10.78 6.70 0.25
C GLY A 40 -9.40 6.86 0.90
N ALA A 41 -9.25 7.79 1.83
CA ALA A 41 -7.96 8.13 2.42
C ALA A 41 -7.82 7.60 3.86
N ALA A 42 -6.72 6.91 4.13
CA ALA A 42 -6.31 6.46 5.45
C ALA A 42 -5.00 7.17 5.83
N ILE A 43 -5.08 8.08 6.80
CA ILE A 43 -3.96 8.93 7.22
C ILE A 43 -3.76 8.77 8.72
N GLY A 44 -2.49 8.77 9.15
CA GLY A 44 -2.11 8.73 10.55
C GLY A 44 -1.63 7.36 11.00
N ARG A 45 -1.84 7.04 12.28
CA ARG A 45 -1.32 5.83 12.92
C ARG A 45 -2.40 4.76 13.04
N PHE A 46 -2.15 3.59 12.44
CA PHE A 46 -3.05 2.46 12.49
C PHE A 46 -2.43 1.35 13.35
N VAL A 47 -3.09 1.01 14.44
CA VAL A 47 -2.71 -0.09 15.32
C VAL A 47 -3.61 -1.28 15.01
N LEU A 48 -3.01 -2.40 14.64
CA LEU A 48 -3.72 -3.64 14.36
C LEU A 48 -3.37 -4.62 15.46
N GLU A 49 -4.34 -5.11 16.22
CA GLU A 49 -4.09 -6.20 17.18
C GLU A 49 -4.16 -7.58 16.49
N ASP A 50 -4.00 -8.66 17.26
CA ASP A 50 -3.98 -10.05 16.76
C ASP A 50 -5.13 -10.36 15.80
N ASP A 51 -4.79 -10.93 14.64
CA ASP A 51 -5.74 -11.27 13.56
C ASP A 51 -6.61 -10.10 13.07
N ALA A 52 -6.22 -8.84 13.31
CA ALA A 52 -6.92 -7.68 12.77
C ALA A 52 -6.66 -7.52 11.27
N TYR A 53 -7.64 -6.94 10.57
CA TYR A 53 -7.55 -6.69 9.14
C TYR A 53 -7.71 -5.20 8.85
N LEU A 54 -6.80 -4.66 8.05
CA LEU A 54 -6.92 -3.33 7.46
C LEU A 54 -6.97 -3.45 5.94
N THR A 55 -8.04 -2.97 5.33
CA THR A 55 -8.15 -2.88 3.86
C THR A 55 -8.33 -1.44 3.44
N ILE A 56 -7.43 -0.98 2.59
CA ILE A 56 -7.45 0.38 2.05
C ILE A 56 -7.60 0.29 0.53
N ASN A 57 -8.74 0.76 0.04
CA ASN A 57 -9.02 0.97 -1.37
C ASN A 57 -8.95 2.47 -1.64
N GLY A 58 -7.75 2.96 -1.94
CA GLY A 58 -7.47 4.40 -2.08
C GLY A 58 -6.04 4.74 -1.67
N SER A 59 -5.87 5.77 -0.84
CA SER A 59 -4.55 6.27 -0.44
C SER A 59 -4.26 6.02 1.03
N PHE A 60 -3.08 5.50 1.34
CA PHE A 60 -2.53 5.36 2.67
C PHE A 60 -1.33 6.31 2.87
N THR A 61 -1.27 6.98 4.01
CA THR A 61 -0.09 7.75 4.43
C THR A 61 0.02 7.73 5.94
N GLY A 62 1.09 7.13 6.46
CA GLY A 62 1.32 7.09 7.89
C GLY A 62 2.03 5.83 8.34
N GLU A 63 1.71 5.40 9.55
CA GLU A 63 2.40 4.31 10.24
C GLU A 63 1.43 3.17 10.56
N ILE A 64 1.88 1.94 10.38
CA ILE A 64 1.21 0.73 10.84
C ILE A 64 2.02 0.19 12.02
N VAL A 65 1.36 -0.06 13.14
CA VAL A 65 2.02 -0.52 14.37
C VAL A 65 1.37 -1.80 14.88
N ASP A 66 2.20 -2.66 15.47
CA ASP A 66 1.81 -3.86 16.23
C ASP A 66 1.01 -4.91 15.44
N SER A 67 1.12 -4.89 14.12
CA SER A 67 0.34 -5.75 13.23
C SER A 67 0.84 -7.20 13.28
N ASP A 68 0.22 -8.04 14.09
CA ASP A 68 0.18 -9.51 13.86
C ASP A 68 -0.93 -9.89 12.86
N GLY A 69 -1.61 -8.89 12.31
CA GLY A 69 -2.67 -9.01 11.32
C GLY A 69 -2.23 -8.80 9.87
N LEU A 70 -3.23 -8.58 9.01
CA LEU A 70 -3.04 -8.36 7.57
C LEU A 70 -3.44 -6.95 7.18
N THR A 71 -2.51 -6.21 6.58
CA THR A 71 -2.81 -4.96 5.88
C THR A 71 -2.84 -5.19 4.37
N THR A 72 -3.90 -4.72 3.73
CA THR A 72 -4.09 -4.75 2.28
C THR A 72 -4.26 -3.33 1.75
N ILE A 73 -3.44 -2.92 0.78
CA ILE A 73 -3.56 -1.60 0.14
C ILE A 73 -3.70 -1.77 -1.36
N SER A 74 -4.78 -1.24 -1.91
CA SER A 74 -5.03 -1.13 -3.34
C SER A 74 -5.18 0.34 -3.71
N GLY A 75 -4.15 0.92 -4.31
CA GLY A 75 -4.08 2.33 -4.66
C GLY A 75 -2.72 2.94 -4.37
N MET A 76 -2.65 4.04 -3.62
CA MET A 76 -1.37 4.67 -3.27
C MET A 76 -1.00 4.35 -1.83
N ALA A 77 0.24 3.95 -1.57
CA ALA A 77 0.77 3.73 -0.23
C ALA A 77 2.03 4.56 -0.04
N VAL A 78 1.99 5.57 0.82
CA VAL A 78 3.19 6.29 1.26
C VAL A 78 3.64 5.66 2.57
N VAL A 79 4.50 4.65 2.46
CA VAL A 79 4.95 3.80 3.55
C VAL A 79 6.25 3.13 3.14
N ASN A 80 7.15 2.87 4.09
CA ASN A 80 8.27 1.97 3.88
C ASN A 80 7.83 0.53 4.21
N PRO A 81 7.70 -0.39 3.24
CA PRO A 81 7.21 -1.75 3.47
C PRO A 81 8.05 -2.54 4.48
N GLY A 82 9.36 -2.28 4.55
CA GLY A 82 10.25 -2.94 5.51
C GLY A 82 9.98 -2.57 6.97
N ASN A 83 9.25 -1.47 7.20
CA ASN A 83 8.86 -0.99 8.52
C ASN A 83 7.41 -1.35 8.88
N VAL A 84 6.68 -2.04 8.01
CA VAL A 84 5.32 -2.49 8.31
C VAL A 84 5.40 -3.81 9.06
N PRO A 85 4.94 -3.89 10.33
CA PRO A 85 4.84 -5.15 11.04
C PRO A 85 3.80 -6.07 10.40
N GLY A 86 3.98 -7.38 10.55
CA GLY A 86 3.04 -8.39 10.03
C GLY A 86 3.07 -8.58 8.52
N GLU A 87 1.91 -8.91 7.96
CA GLU A 87 1.75 -9.10 6.52
C GLU A 87 1.22 -7.83 5.84
N LEU A 88 1.97 -7.34 4.84
CA LEU A 88 1.55 -6.28 3.94
C LEU A 88 1.32 -6.83 2.54
N ALA A 89 0.08 -6.81 2.07
CA ALA A 89 -0.25 -7.11 0.69
C ALA A 89 -0.57 -5.83 -0.08
N ILE A 90 0.18 -5.58 -1.15
CA ILE A 90 -0.03 -4.45 -2.05
C ILE A 90 -0.69 -4.96 -3.33
N GLY A 91 -1.81 -4.35 -3.72
CA GLY A 91 -2.53 -4.72 -4.93
C GLY A 91 -1.79 -4.31 -6.20
N VAL A 92 -1.96 -5.09 -7.27
CA VAL A 92 -1.47 -4.73 -8.61
C VAL A 92 -1.94 -3.33 -9.02
N GLY A 93 -1.05 -2.57 -9.63
CA GLY A 93 -1.27 -1.19 -10.06
C GLY A 93 -1.11 -0.17 -8.93
N SER A 94 -0.86 -0.61 -7.69
CA SER A 94 -0.63 0.31 -6.59
C SER A 94 0.72 1.02 -6.74
N LEU A 95 0.76 2.27 -6.32
CA LEU A 95 1.98 3.07 -6.22
C LEU A 95 2.43 3.08 -4.75
N VAL A 96 3.59 2.52 -4.48
CA VAL A 96 4.27 2.55 -3.18
C VAL A 96 5.31 3.66 -3.21
N VAL A 97 5.30 4.54 -2.23
CA VAL A 97 6.28 5.62 -2.09
C VAL A 97 7.02 5.39 -0.77
N THR A 98 8.32 5.17 -0.86
CA THR A 98 9.24 4.97 0.26
C THR A 98 10.27 6.10 0.30
N ASP A 99 11.15 6.09 1.30
CA ASP A 99 12.29 7.00 1.35
C ASP A 99 13.31 6.74 0.21
N ASP A 100 13.32 5.51 -0.32
CA ASP A 100 14.24 5.06 -1.36
C ASP A 100 13.72 5.31 -2.78
N GLY A 101 12.43 5.61 -2.95
CA GLY A 101 11.85 5.86 -4.27
C GLY A 101 10.35 5.61 -4.36
N ARG A 102 9.84 5.59 -5.60
CA ARG A 102 8.44 5.29 -5.91
C ARG A 102 8.39 4.01 -6.72
N PHE A 103 7.56 3.05 -6.33
CA PHE A 103 7.52 1.73 -6.92
C PHE A 103 6.09 1.33 -7.30
N ARG A 104 5.89 0.68 -8.44
CA ARG A 104 4.60 0.19 -8.91
C ARG A 104 4.65 -1.32 -9.14
N LEU A 105 3.75 -2.06 -8.51
CA LEU A 105 3.59 -3.49 -8.80
C LEU A 105 2.75 -3.67 -10.08
N ASN A 106 3.32 -4.28 -11.11
CA ASN A 106 2.64 -4.54 -12.37
C ASN A 106 1.86 -5.86 -12.34
N ARG A 107 0.95 -6.04 -13.32
CA ARG A 107 0.07 -7.22 -13.40
C ARG A 107 0.81 -8.51 -13.70
N ASP A 108 1.96 -8.42 -14.35
CA ASP A 108 2.84 -9.53 -14.67
C ASP A 108 3.74 -9.95 -13.50
N GLY A 109 3.63 -9.28 -12.34
CA GLY A 109 4.42 -9.55 -11.15
C GLY A 109 5.72 -8.76 -11.05
N THR A 110 6.06 -7.95 -12.05
CA THR A 110 7.25 -7.08 -12.00
C THR A 110 7.02 -5.83 -11.13
N LEU A 111 8.09 -5.24 -10.59
CA LEU A 111 8.08 -4.01 -9.79
C LEU A 111 8.77 -2.86 -10.53
N SER A 112 8.05 -1.82 -10.95
CA SER A 112 8.65 -0.62 -11.57
C SER A 112 9.04 0.45 -10.57
N GLU A 113 10.30 0.85 -10.46
CA GLU A 113 10.65 2.17 -9.92
C GLU A 113 10.13 3.27 -10.86
N VAL A 114 9.65 4.40 -10.33
CA VAL A 114 9.08 5.52 -11.06
C VAL A 114 9.85 6.79 -10.71
N PHE A 115 10.59 7.31 -11.68
CA PHE A 115 11.42 8.51 -11.52
C PHE A 115 10.62 9.80 -11.74
N ASP A 116 11.20 10.94 -11.34
CA ASP A 116 10.55 12.26 -11.43
C ASP A 116 10.35 12.76 -12.87
N ASP A 117 11.12 12.24 -13.83
CA ASP A 117 10.95 12.49 -15.26
C ASP A 117 9.89 11.57 -15.91
N GLY A 118 9.27 10.69 -15.12
CA GLY A 118 8.27 9.73 -15.57
C GLY A 118 8.85 8.46 -16.19
N GLN A 119 10.18 8.31 -16.26
CA GLN A 119 10.80 7.04 -16.63
C GLN A 119 10.50 5.98 -15.57
N THR A 120 10.44 4.72 -16.01
CA THR A 120 10.18 3.60 -15.10
C THR A 120 11.16 2.45 -15.30
N LEU A 121 11.68 1.88 -14.21
CA LEU A 121 12.57 0.73 -14.24
C LEU A 121 11.91 -0.48 -13.58
N SER A 122 11.50 -1.48 -14.37
CA SER A 122 10.81 -2.70 -13.90
C SER A 122 11.78 -3.80 -13.51
N LEU A 123 11.80 -4.22 -12.25
CA LEU A 123 12.45 -5.45 -11.79
C LEU A 123 11.50 -6.64 -11.92
N ASP A 124 11.88 -7.67 -12.68
CA ASP A 124 11.19 -8.96 -12.61
C ASP A 124 11.70 -9.78 -11.41
N VAL A 125 10.86 -9.84 -10.37
CA VAL A 125 11.15 -10.55 -9.13
C VAL A 125 11.27 -12.07 -9.31
N ASN A 126 10.83 -12.62 -10.44
CA ASN A 126 10.93 -14.04 -10.74
C ASN A 126 12.22 -14.43 -11.47
N THR A 127 12.89 -13.47 -12.11
CA THR A 127 13.99 -13.76 -13.05
C THR A 127 15.28 -13.01 -12.76
N THR A 128 15.30 -12.12 -11.76
CA THR A 128 16.44 -11.21 -11.44
C THR A 128 16.81 -10.22 -12.55
N GLU A 129 16.03 -10.17 -13.63
CA GLU A 129 16.24 -9.22 -14.73
C GLU A 129 15.66 -7.84 -14.38
N VAL A 130 16.44 -6.81 -14.68
CA VAL A 130 16.01 -5.40 -14.61
C VAL A 130 15.61 -5.00 -16.02
N CYS A 131 14.43 -4.39 -16.19
CA CYS A 131 13.88 -3.95 -17.46
C CYS A 131 13.69 -2.44 -17.44
N ASP A 132 14.28 -1.73 -18.40
CA ASP A 132 14.12 -0.28 -18.55
C ASP A 132 12.92 0.05 -19.45
N TYR A 133 12.17 1.10 -19.15
CA TYR A 133 11.06 1.56 -19.99
C TYR A 133 11.53 2.62 -20.96
N ASP A 134 11.43 2.33 -22.25
CA ASP A 134 11.66 3.31 -23.31
C ASP A 134 10.34 4.05 -23.61
N PRO A 135 10.20 5.35 -23.24
CA PRO A 135 8.97 6.09 -23.45
C PRO A 135 8.72 6.46 -24.93
N ASP A 136 9.77 6.50 -25.77
CA ASP A 136 9.63 6.80 -27.20
C ASP A 136 9.07 5.59 -27.96
N LEU A 137 9.36 4.39 -27.48
CA LEU A 137 8.91 3.12 -28.06
C LEU A 137 7.69 2.53 -27.34
N GLY A 138 7.40 2.96 -26.11
CA GLY A 138 6.32 2.43 -25.30
C GLY A 138 6.52 0.98 -24.87
N ILE A 139 7.77 0.51 -24.77
CA ILE A 139 8.13 -0.88 -24.45
C ILE A 139 9.13 -0.95 -23.30
N PHE A 140 9.16 -2.10 -22.62
CA PHE A 140 10.23 -2.44 -21.68
C PHE A 140 11.36 -3.18 -22.41
N VAL A 141 12.60 -2.82 -22.11
CA VAL A 141 13.83 -3.42 -22.64
C VAL A 141 14.53 -4.13 -21.49
N SER A 142 14.73 -5.45 -21.59
CA SER A 142 15.49 -6.21 -20.59
C SER A 142 16.96 -5.77 -20.62
N LEU A 143 17.48 -5.36 -19.46
CA LEU A 143 18.88 -5.10 -19.19
C LEU A 143 19.44 -6.34 -18.50
N ASN A 144 20.32 -7.05 -19.23
CA ASN A 144 21.14 -8.07 -18.59
C ASN A 144 22.15 -7.39 -17.68
N VAL A 145 21.97 -7.54 -16.36
CA VAL A 145 22.91 -7.03 -15.35
C VAL A 145 24.06 -8.03 -15.16
N ASP A 146 24.73 -8.41 -16.26
CA ASP A 146 26.04 -9.03 -16.17
C ASP A 146 27.10 -7.92 -16.04
N ARG A 147 27.36 -7.49 -14.79
CA ARG A 147 28.69 -7.10 -14.25
C ARG A 147 28.66 -6.57 -12.81
#